data_AF-A0A504Y9D0-F1
#
_entry.id   AF-A0A504Y9D0-F1
#
_cell.length_a   1.000
_cell.length_b   1.000
_cell.length_c   1.000
_cell.angle_alpha   90.00
_cell.angle_beta   90.00
_cell.angle_gamma   90.00
#
_symmetry.space_group_name_H-M   'P 1'
#
loop_
_entity.id
_entity.type
_entity.pdbx_description
1 polymer ?
#
loop_
_entity_poly.entity_id
_entity_poly.type
_entity_poly.pdbx_seq_one_letter_code
_entity_poly.pdbx_strand_id
1 'polypeptide(L)'
;MGLRLIIVALIVICIGSGGCRQDLSIYTGNFRDEIENLYSSSTKASEFSSMYRSLLESAGARFETFDAIAELKAYAAHFGKIIETTKQALQAENVGYIDLRQLKLNDPRLTTVEKYPFKVFKGHSGVHVPVEVYGGDQLVFHALKWTGNLDYIFNQSRGLNFIYFASTSGIMRVYPAFSWEYKGVDLFDVRRRSWYNQGSAVPKDILLLLDT
;
A
#
# COMPACT_ATOMS: atom_id res chain seq x y z
N MET A 1 34.49 -9.83 1.19
CA MET A 1 34.02 -9.67 2.58
C MET A 1 33.35 -8.31 2.64
N GLY A 2 32.03 -8.21 2.49
CA GLY A 2 31.05 -8.44 3.55
C GLY A 2 30.83 -7.10 4.26
N LEU A 3 29.74 -6.38 3.99
CA LEU A 3 28.48 -6.62 4.71
C LEU A 3 27.24 -6.32 3.84
N ARG A 4 26.32 -7.28 3.89
CA ARG A 4 24.92 -7.23 3.47
C ARG A 4 24.06 -6.74 4.64
N LEU A 5 22.88 -6.21 4.31
CA LEU A 5 21.63 -6.12 5.12
C LEU A 5 21.66 -5.30 6.42
N ILE A 6 20.74 -4.34 6.54
CA ILE A 6 19.60 -4.36 7.49
C ILE A 6 18.50 -3.44 6.92
N ILE A 7 17.48 -4.08 6.32
CA ILE A 7 16.09 -3.65 6.46
C ILE A 7 15.68 -4.12 7.87
N VAL A 8 14.75 -3.39 8.51
CA VAL A 8 14.12 -3.70 9.82
C VAL A 8 14.84 -3.14 11.06
N ALA A 9 14.44 -1.93 11.46
CA ALA A 9 14.10 -1.61 12.85
C ALA A 9 13.24 -0.33 12.81
N LEU A 10 11.93 -0.37 13.04
CA LEU A 10 11.38 -0.38 14.39
C LEU A 10 12.14 0.61 15.30
N ILE A 11 11.87 1.89 15.13
CA ILE A 11 11.79 2.80 16.27
C ILE A 11 10.29 3.05 16.46
N VAL A 12 9.55 2.09 17.01
CA VAL A 12 9.20 2.09 18.46
C VAL A 12 9.74 3.32 19.19
N ILE A 13 9.04 4.45 19.04
CA ILE A 13 8.83 5.35 20.17
C ILE A 13 7.35 5.19 20.57
N CYS A 14 7.06 4.08 21.24
CA CYS A 14 5.89 3.97 22.10
C CYS A 14 6.48 3.41 23.42
N ILE A 15 7.15 4.26 24.21
CA ILE A 15 7.42 4.06 25.64
C ILE A 15 6.93 5.31 26.36
N GLY A 16 5.77 5.21 27.00
CA GLY A 16 5.17 6.31 27.77
C GLY A 16 3.67 6.49 27.50
N SER A 17 2.87 5.49 27.91
CA SER A 17 1.44 5.57 28.24
C SER A 17 0.58 6.62 27.51
N GLY A 18 -0.04 6.22 26.40
CA GLY A 18 -1.15 6.95 25.79
C GLY A 18 -1.42 6.56 24.34
N GLY A 19 -2.27 5.56 24.13
CA GLY A 19 -3.02 5.28 22.89
C GLY A 19 -2.34 5.58 21.54
N CYS A 20 -1.48 4.68 21.05
CA CYS A 20 -1.04 4.65 19.66
C CYS A 20 -2.28 4.32 18.75
N ARG A 21 -3.06 5.34 18.32
CA ARG A 21 -4.10 5.24 17.27
C ARG A 21 -3.37 5.23 15.92
N GLN A 22 -3.40 4.10 15.21
CA GLN A 22 -2.92 4.04 13.82
C GLN A 22 -3.87 4.87 12.96
N ASP A 23 -3.51 6.13 12.72
CA ASP A 23 -4.22 6.97 11.77
C ASP A 23 -3.55 6.81 10.40
N LEU A 24 -4.24 6.13 9.48
CA LEU A 24 -3.83 6.01 8.08
C LEU A 24 -4.10 7.30 7.28
N SER A 25 -4.54 8.39 7.94
CA SER A 25 -4.85 9.69 7.33
C SER A 25 -3.64 10.42 6.71
N ILE A 26 -2.41 10.02 7.09
CA ILE A 26 -1.14 10.62 6.61
C ILE A 26 -1.00 10.56 5.08
N TYR A 27 -1.71 9.65 4.40
CA TYR A 27 -1.62 9.52 2.94
C TYR A 27 -2.67 10.32 2.16
N THR A 28 -3.73 10.85 2.77
CA THR A 28 -4.82 11.47 1.97
C THR A 28 -5.59 12.62 2.61
N GLY A 29 -5.30 13.08 3.84
CA GLY A 29 -6.01 14.21 4.42
C GLY A 29 -5.16 15.03 5.37
N ASN A 30 -5.13 16.34 5.15
CA ASN A 30 -4.64 17.40 6.05
C ASN A 30 -3.14 17.75 6.04
N PHE A 31 -2.32 17.25 5.11
CA PHE A 31 -0.96 17.78 4.94
C PHE A 31 -0.97 19.31 4.70
N ARG A 32 -1.96 19.82 3.97
CA ARG A 32 -2.13 21.25 3.72
C ARG A 32 -2.42 22.04 5.00
N ASP A 33 -3.34 21.58 5.83
CA ASP A 33 -3.75 22.28 7.06
C ASP A 33 -2.64 22.21 8.12
N GLU A 34 -1.86 21.14 8.13
CA GLU A 34 -0.68 20.98 8.98
C GLU A 34 0.47 21.91 8.54
N ILE A 35 0.65 22.07 7.22
CA ILE A 35 1.55 23.07 6.62
C ILE A 35 1.07 24.50 6.95
N GLU A 36 -0.23 24.82 6.82
CA GLU A 36 -0.79 26.13 7.14
C GLU A 36 -0.67 26.47 8.64
N ASN A 37 -0.83 25.48 9.52
CA ASN A 37 -0.56 25.64 10.96
C ASN A 37 0.92 25.89 11.26
N LEU A 38 1.86 25.25 10.56
CA LEU A 38 3.29 25.54 10.67
C LEU A 38 3.61 26.97 10.22
N TYR A 39 2.95 27.49 9.18
CA TYR A 39 3.07 28.90 8.77
C TYR A 39 2.53 29.87 9.82
N SER A 40 1.49 29.52 10.57
CA SER A 40 0.99 30.38 11.67
C SER A 40 2.01 30.57 12.81
N SER A 41 2.87 29.57 13.03
CA SER A 41 3.97 29.64 14.01
C SER A 41 5.19 30.40 13.49
N SER A 42 5.27 30.65 12.17
CA SER A 42 6.41 31.31 11.54
C SER A 42 6.50 32.80 11.86
N THR A 43 5.41 33.43 12.31
CA THR A 43 5.41 34.85 12.75
C THR A 43 6.32 35.04 13.96
N LYS A 44 6.26 34.16 14.97
CA LYS A 44 7.18 34.19 16.13
C LYS A 44 8.63 33.87 15.75
N ALA A 45 8.83 32.95 14.80
CA ALA A 45 10.16 32.62 14.28
C ALA A 45 10.75 33.77 13.45
N SER A 46 9.92 34.54 12.74
CA SER A 46 10.34 35.71 11.95
C SER A 46 10.75 36.88 12.84
N GLU A 47 10.05 37.11 13.95
CA GLU A 47 10.42 38.10 14.97
C GLU A 47 11.76 37.73 15.62
N PHE A 48 11.92 36.48 16.07
CA PHE A 48 13.18 35.98 16.60
C PHE A 48 14.34 36.06 15.58
N SER A 49 14.07 35.72 14.31
CA SER A 49 15.05 35.82 13.22
C SER A 49 15.47 37.25 12.97
N SER A 50 14.55 38.22 13.02
CA SER A 50 14.85 39.65 12.84
C SER A 50 15.70 40.20 13.98
N MET A 51 15.39 39.83 15.23
CA MET A 51 16.17 40.19 16.41
C MET A 51 17.58 39.58 16.36
N TYR A 52 17.68 38.31 15.99
CA TYR A 52 18.96 37.60 15.87
C TYR A 52 19.82 38.14 14.71
N ARG A 53 19.22 38.50 13.57
CA ARG A 53 19.91 39.17 12.45
C ARG A 53 20.48 40.53 12.84
N SER A 54 19.69 41.35 13.54
CA SER A 54 20.15 42.66 14.04
C SER A 54 21.34 42.52 15.01
N LEU A 55 21.32 41.51 15.88
CA LEU A 55 22.42 41.22 16.80
C LEU A 55 23.70 40.81 16.05
N LEU A 56 23.57 40.00 15.00
CA LEU A 56 24.70 39.48 14.23
C LEU A 56 25.32 40.52 13.28
N GLU A 57 24.53 41.40 12.69
CA GLU A 57 25.01 42.52 11.87
C GLU A 57 25.84 43.50 12.70
N SER A 58 25.47 43.72 13.98
CA SER A 58 26.25 44.53 14.92
C SER A 58 27.63 43.91 15.25
N ALA A 59 27.77 42.59 15.08
CA ALA A 59 29.00 41.85 15.33
C ALA A 59 29.90 41.71 14.08
N GLY A 60 29.52 42.31 12.94
CA GLY A 60 30.34 42.33 11.71
C GLY A 60 30.44 41.00 10.96
N ALA A 61 29.62 40.00 11.32
CA ALA A 61 29.60 38.70 10.65
C ALA A 61 28.70 38.73 9.41
N ARG A 62 29.21 38.22 8.28
CA ARG A 62 28.44 38.08 7.03
C ARG A 62 28.01 36.63 6.87
N PHE A 63 26.70 36.38 6.88
CA PHE A 63 26.12 35.05 6.65
C PHE A 63 25.38 35.01 5.31
N GLU A 64 25.53 33.90 4.58
CA GLU A 64 24.63 33.53 3.50
C GLU A 64 23.28 33.10 4.09
N THR A 65 22.18 33.67 3.60
CA THR A 65 20.85 33.35 4.09
C THR A 65 20.45 31.94 3.61
N PHE A 66 20.51 30.96 4.51
CA PHE A 66 19.96 29.62 4.24
C PHE A 66 18.44 29.66 4.40
N ASP A 67 17.72 29.70 3.27
CA ASP A 67 16.26 29.62 3.25
C ASP A 67 15.83 28.15 3.32
N ALA A 68 15.72 27.65 4.55
CA ALA A 68 15.28 26.28 4.83
C ALA A 68 13.92 25.94 4.21
N ILE A 69 13.04 26.93 4.00
CA ILE A 69 11.72 26.74 3.40
C ILE A 69 11.86 26.52 1.89
N ALA A 70 12.72 27.30 1.22
CA ALA A 70 13.01 27.12 -0.19
C ALA A 70 13.62 25.74 -0.48
N GLU A 71 14.57 25.30 0.34
CA GLU A 71 15.18 23.97 0.24
C GLU A 71 14.17 22.85 0.47
N LEU A 72 13.31 22.96 1.49
CA LEU A 72 12.25 21.97 1.75
C LEU A 72 11.25 21.89 0.59
N LYS A 73 10.88 23.04 -0.01
CA LYS A 73 10.01 23.11 -1.19
C LYS A 73 10.66 22.47 -2.42
N ALA A 74 11.95 22.74 -2.65
CA ALA A 74 12.72 22.14 -3.73
C ALA A 74 12.79 20.61 -3.58
N TYR A 75 13.04 20.14 -2.36
CA TYR A 75 13.04 18.71 -2.04
C TYR A 75 11.65 18.10 -2.29
N ALA A 76 10.58 18.67 -1.75
CA ALA A 76 9.22 18.18 -1.97
C ALA A 76 8.83 18.11 -3.46
N ALA A 77 9.22 19.11 -4.25
CA ALA A 77 8.99 19.12 -5.70
C ALA A 77 9.77 18.00 -6.41
N HIS A 78 11.00 17.73 -5.99
CA HIS A 78 11.80 16.62 -6.51
C HIS A 78 11.14 15.26 -6.22
N PHE A 79 10.63 15.06 -5.00
CA PHE A 79 9.87 13.85 -4.64
C PHE A 79 8.58 13.72 -5.44
N GLY A 80 7.82 14.81 -5.61
CA GLY A 80 6.64 14.82 -6.46
C GLY A 80 6.94 14.38 -7.90
N LYS A 81 8.07 14.84 -8.46
CA LYS A 81 8.52 14.43 -9.81
C LYS A 81 8.88 12.95 -9.87
N ILE A 82 9.55 12.41 -8.85
CA ILE A 82 9.87 10.97 -8.77
C ILE A 82 8.58 10.15 -8.73
N ILE A 83 7.60 10.55 -7.92
CA ILE A 83 6.32 9.87 -7.80
C ILE A 83 5.58 9.86 -9.15
N GLU A 84 5.45 11.00 -9.81
CA GLU A 84 4.76 11.08 -11.10
C GLU A 84 5.49 10.31 -12.21
N THR A 85 6.82 10.34 -12.25
CA THR A 85 7.60 9.56 -13.22
C THR A 85 7.43 8.06 -12.98
N THR A 86 7.44 7.64 -11.72
CA THR A 86 7.24 6.23 -11.33
C THR A 86 5.83 5.77 -11.69
N LYS A 87 4.82 6.61 -11.44
CA LYS A 87 3.42 6.38 -11.79
C LYS A 87 3.21 6.20 -13.29
N GLN A 88 3.84 7.04 -14.12
CA GLN A 88 3.81 6.92 -15.58
C GLN A 88 4.53 5.65 -16.07
N ALA A 89 5.70 5.33 -15.50
CA ALA A 89 6.45 4.12 -15.82
C ALA A 89 5.66 2.84 -15.45
N LEU A 90 4.92 2.88 -14.35
CA LEU A 90 4.07 1.78 -13.91
C LEU A 90 2.88 1.58 -14.86
N GLN A 91 2.19 2.64 -15.28
CA GLN A 91 1.09 2.51 -16.25
C GLN A 91 1.54 2.03 -17.65
N ALA A 92 2.80 2.25 -18.02
CA ALA A 92 3.37 1.77 -19.29
C ALA A 92 3.74 0.28 -19.28
N GLU A 93 3.88 -0.35 -18.10
CA GLU A 93 4.28 -1.74 -17.98
C GLU A 93 3.06 -2.66 -17.94
N ASN A 94 2.98 -3.60 -18.89
CA ASN A 94 1.92 -4.61 -18.88
C ASN A 94 2.18 -5.63 -17.77
N VAL A 95 1.49 -5.51 -16.62
CA VAL A 95 1.58 -6.50 -15.54
C VAL A 95 0.85 -7.76 -15.97
N GLY A 96 1.62 -8.75 -16.42
CA GLY A 96 1.10 -10.08 -16.71
C GLY A 96 0.70 -10.79 -15.42
N TYR A 97 -0.59 -11.10 -15.26
CA TYR A 97 -1.10 -11.97 -14.22
C TYR A 97 -2.13 -12.95 -14.79
N ILE A 98 -2.35 -14.06 -14.10
CA ILE A 98 -3.34 -15.06 -14.49
C ILE A 98 -4.69 -14.64 -13.88
N ASP A 99 -5.59 -14.08 -14.69
CA ASP A 99 -6.97 -13.79 -14.26
C ASP A 99 -7.75 -15.11 -14.13
N LEU A 100 -8.14 -15.46 -12.91
CA LEU A 100 -8.86 -16.70 -12.61
C LEU A 100 -10.21 -16.76 -13.33
N ARG A 101 -10.85 -15.62 -13.61
CA ARG A 101 -12.15 -15.54 -14.31
C ARG A 101 -12.02 -15.83 -15.81
N GLN A 102 -10.83 -15.58 -16.36
CA GLN A 102 -10.53 -15.84 -17.77
C GLN A 102 -10.00 -17.26 -18.00
N LEU A 103 -9.42 -17.87 -16.97
CA LEU A 103 -8.94 -19.24 -17.00
C LEU A 103 -10.12 -20.21 -17.15
N LYS A 104 -10.12 -21.05 -18.20
CA LYS A 104 -11.18 -22.03 -18.48
C LYS A 104 -10.77 -23.41 -18.01
N LEU A 105 -11.73 -24.25 -17.63
CA LEU A 105 -11.49 -25.66 -17.22
C LEU A 105 -10.69 -26.49 -18.23
N ASN A 106 -10.83 -26.19 -19.53
CA ASN A 106 -10.16 -26.89 -20.62
C ASN A 106 -8.82 -26.27 -21.03
N ASP A 107 -8.32 -25.28 -20.27
CA ASP A 107 -7.03 -24.66 -20.55
C ASP A 107 -5.90 -25.71 -20.43
N PRO A 108 -5.01 -25.83 -21.44
CA PRO A 108 -3.95 -26.83 -21.44
C PRO A 108 -2.91 -26.63 -20.31
N ARG A 109 -2.85 -25.45 -19.70
CA ARG A 109 -1.97 -25.15 -18.56
C ARG A 109 -2.48 -25.78 -17.26
N LEU A 110 -3.76 -26.14 -17.20
CA LEU A 110 -4.37 -26.77 -16.04
C LEU A 110 -4.11 -28.28 -16.04
N THR A 111 -3.57 -28.78 -14.93
CA THR A 111 -3.21 -30.19 -14.74
C THR A 111 -4.00 -30.80 -13.60
N THR A 112 -4.38 -32.07 -13.76
CA THR A 112 -4.97 -32.83 -12.66
C THR A 112 -3.87 -33.22 -11.69
N VAL A 113 -4.03 -32.84 -10.42
CA VAL A 113 -3.11 -33.18 -9.34
C VAL A 113 -3.96 -33.83 -8.26
N GLU A 114 -3.59 -35.04 -7.82
CA GLU A 114 -4.36 -35.86 -6.87
C GLU A 114 -4.79 -35.12 -5.60
N LYS A 115 -3.97 -34.18 -5.14
CA LYS A 115 -4.23 -33.33 -3.98
C LYS A 115 -5.45 -32.41 -4.11
N TYR A 116 -5.84 -32.06 -5.33
CA TYR A 116 -6.92 -31.10 -5.60
C TYR A 116 -8.10 -31.77 -6.29
N PRO A 117 -9.35 -31.39 -5.95
CA PRO A 117 -10.54 -31.99 -6.55
C PRO A 117 -10.81 -31.54 -7.99
N PHE A 118 -10.05 -30.57 -8.50
CA PHE A 118 -10.16 -30.00 -9.85
C PHE A 118 -8.77 -29.72 -10.43
N LYS A 119 -8.71 -29.43 -11.74
CA LYS A 119 -7.45 -29.11 -12.42
C LYS A 119 -6.89 -27.77 -11.96
N VAL A 120 -5.58 -27.71 -11.74
CA VAL A 120 -4.88 -26.53 -11.23
C VAL A 120 -3.65 -26.21 -12.08
N PHE A 121 -3.26 -24.93 -12.11
CA PHE A 121 -1.99 -24.49 -12.68
C PHE A 121 -0.90 -24.59 -11.61
N LYS A 122 -0.07 -25.63 -11.71
CA LYS A 122 1.03 -25.86 -10.77
C LYS A 122 2.10 -24.77 -10.86
N GLY A 123 2.63 -24.36 -9.72
CA GLY A 123 3.76 -23.42 -9.63
C GLY A 123 3.39 -21.95 -9.82
N HIS A 124 2.12 -21.64 -10.07
CA HIS A 124 1.64 -20.28 -10.32
C HIS A 124 0.41 -19.99 -9.49
N SER A 125 0.28 -18.76 -9.01
CA SER A 125 -0.98 -18.25 -8.46
C SER A 125 -1.81 -17.59 -9.55
N GLY A 126 -3.12 -17.54 -9.33
CA GLY A 126 -4.01 -16.70 -10.13
C GLY A 126 -4.66 -15.64 -9.27
N VAL A 127 -5.13 -14.58 -9.91
CA VAL A 127 -5.78 -13.45 -9.27
C VAL A 127 -7.24 -13.38 -9.68
N HIS A 128 -8.10 -13.19 -8.69
CA HIS A 128 -9.47 -12.77 -8.85
C HIS A 128 -9.54 -11.26 -8.58
N VAL A 129 -10.09 -10.52 -9.54
CA VAL A 129 -10.40 -9.10 -9.41
C VAL A 129 -11.92 -8.96 -9.44
N PRO A 130 -12.54 -8.38 -8.39
CA PRO A 130 -13.98 -8.15 -8.36
C PRO A 130 -14.44 -7.28 -9.54
N VAL A 131 -15.68 -7.47 -10.00
CA VAL A 131 -16.24 -6.69 -11.13
C VAL A 131 -16.34 -5.20 -10.80
N GLU A 132 -16.56 -4.86 -9.53
CA GLU A 132 -16.62 -3.46 -9.04
C GLU A 132 -15.25 -2.76 -9.04
N VAL A 133 -14.16 -3.51 -9.15
CA VAL A 133 -12.79 -2.99 -9.06
C VAL A 133 -12.23 -2.73 -10.45
N TYR A 134 -11.84 -1.49 -10.73
CA TYR A 134 -11.21 -1.14 -11.98
C TYR A 134 -9.74 -1.61 -12.02
N GLY A 135 -9.42 -2.48 -12.99
CA GLY A 135 -8.06 -3.01 -13.13
C GLY A 135 -6.99 -1.98 -13.49
N GLY A 136 -7.38 -0.81 -14.02
CA GLY A 136 -6.47 0.30 -14.31
C GLY A 136 -6.22 1.25 -13.13
N ASP A 137 -6.82 0.98 -11.97
CA ASP A 137 -6.50 1.71 -10.74
C ASP A 137 -5.04 1.43 -10.34
N GLN A 138 -4.31 2.48 -9.96
CA GLN A 138 -2.91 2.40 -9.57
C GLN A 138 -2.68 1.56 -8.33
N LEU A 139 -3.61 1.60 -7.36
CA LEU A 139 -3.52 0.78 -6.16
C LEU A 139 -3.65 -0.70 -6.49
N VAL A 140 -4.56 -1.03 -7.40
CA VAL A 140 -4.78 -2.40 -7.90
C VAL A 140 -3.58 -2.86 -8.71
N PHE A 141 -3.08 -2.00 -9.61
CA PHE A 141 -1.91 -2.29 -10.43
C PHE A 141 -0.66 -2.56 -9.58
N HIS A 142 -0.38 -1.71 -8.59
CA HIS A 142 0.72 -1.94 -7.65
C HIS A 142 0.53 -3.26 -6.91
N ALA A 143 -0.68 -3.52 -6.42
CA ALA A 143 -1.01 -4.77 -5.73
C ALA A 143 -0.76 -6.00 -6.61
N LEU A 144 -1.18 -5.97 -7.87
CA LEU A 144 -0.93 -7.05 -8.83
C LEU A 144 0.57 -7.27 -9.05
N LYS A 145 1.34 -6.18 -9.22
CA LYS A 145 2.77 -6.23 -9.50
C LYS A 145 3.56 -6.81 -8.32
N TRP A 146 3.42 -6.25 -7.12
CA TRP A 146 4.23 -6.71 -5.98
C TRP A 146 3.81 -8.12 -5.52
N THR A 147 2.52 -8.47 -5.62
CA THR A 147 2.04 -9.79 -5.24
C THR A 147 2.44 -10.90 -6.22
N GLY A 148 2.88 -10.55 -7.43
CA GLY A 148 3.43 -11.53 -8.39
C GLY A 148 4.64 -12.28 -7.82
N ASN A 149 5.39 -11.66 -6.91
CA ASN A 149 6.55 -12.28 -6.26
C ASN A 149 6.17 -13.30 -5.17
N LEU A 150 4.90 -13.36 -4.76
CA LEU A 150 4.45 -14.29 -3.71
C LEU A 150 4.49 -15.75 -4.15
N ASP A 151 4.48 -16.03 -5.45
CA ASP A 151 4.56 -17.40 -5.99
C ASP A 151 5.82 -18.13 -5.52
N TYR A 152 6.93 -17.40 -5.37
CA TYR A 152 8.17 -17.94 -4.82
C TYR A 152 7.96 -18.45 -3.38
N ILE A 153 7.24 -17.71 -2.55
CA ILE A 153 6.95 -18.06 -1.15
C ILE A 153 5.92 -19.19 -1.07
N PHE A 154 4.84 -19.10 -1.87
CA PHE A 154 3.78 -20.10 -1.90
C PHE A 154 4.31 -21.47 -2.34
N ASN A 155 5.24 -21.51 -3.30
CA ASN A 155 5.84 -22.76 -3.75
C ASN A 155 6.73 -23.43 -2.69
N GLN A 156 7.23 -22.69 -1.70
CA GLN A 156 8.01 -23.24 -0.59
C GLN A 156 7.13 -23.81 0.53
N SER A 157 5.87 -23.42 0.60
CA SER A 157 4.92 -23.86 1.63
C SER A 157 4.42 -25.27 1.34
N ARG A 158 5.09 -26.27 1.92
CA ARG A 158 4.71 -27.68 1.80
C ARG A 158 3.52 -28.01 2.69
N GLY A 159 2.65 -28.90 2.23
CA GLY A 159 1.53 -29.44 3.03
C GLY A 159 0.21 -28.66 2.97
N LEU A 160 0.18 -27.42 2.50
CA LEU A 160 -1.06 -26.63 2.39
C LEU A 160 -1.78 -26.85 1.06
N ASN A 161 -3.10 -26.99 1.08
CA ASN A 161 -3.91 -27.15 -0.15
C ASN A 161 -4.00 -25.82 -0.89
N PHE A 162 -4.75 -24.87 -0.36
CA PHE A 162 -4.88 -23.54 -0.96
C PHE A 162 -4.24 -22.50 -0.07
N ILE A 163 -3.52 -21.58 -0.70
CA ILE A 163 -2.99 -20.40 -0.03
C ILE A 163 -3.66 -19.20 -0.66
N TYR A 164 -4.29 -18.39 0.19
CA TYR A 164 -5.02 -17.19 -0.20
C TYR A 164 -4.28 -15.96 0.28
N PHE A 165 -4.18 -14.97 -0.59
CA PHE A 165 -3.75 -13.63 -0.25
C PHE A 165 -4.86 -12.66 -0.63
N ALA A 166 -5.31 -11.84 0.32
CA ALA A 166 -6.35 -10.84 0.12
C ALA A 166 -5.77 -9.45 0.31
N SER A 167 -5.88 -8.62 -0.71
CA SER A 167 -5.46 -7.22 -0.63
C SER A 167 -6.61 -6.33 -0.16
N THR A 168 -6.26 -5.25 0.54
CA THR A 168 -7.18 -4.13 0.81
C THR A 168 -7.69 -3.46 -0.47
N SER A 169 -6.95 -3.56 -1.58
CA SER A 169 -7.38 -3.11 -2.91
C SER A 169 -8.53 -3.95 -3.50
N GLY A 170 -8.90 -5.06 -2.88
CA GLY A 170 -9.99 -5.94 -3.32
C GLY A 170 -9.54 -7.13 -4.18
N ILE A 171 -8.28 -7.17 -4.62
CA ILE A 171 -7.75 -8.34 -5.34
C ILE A 171 -7.57 -9.53 -4.38
N MET A 172 -7.85 -10.73 -4.88
CA MET A 172 -7.54 -11.98 -4.19
C MET A 172 -6.62 -12.82 -5.06
N ARG A 173 -5.48 -13.24 -4.52
CA ARG A 173 -4.56 -14.15 -5.16
C ARG A 173 -4.65 -15.53 -4.52
N VAL A 174 -4.73 -16.58 -5.32
CA VAL A 174 -4.87 -17.96 -4.86
C VAL A 174 -3.82 -18.86 -5.51
N TYR A 175 -3.17 -19.67 -4.69
CA TYR A 175 -2.19 -20.66 -5.11
C TYR A 175 -2.63 -22.08 -4.72
N PRO A 176 -2.57 -23.06 -5.64
CA PRO A 176 -2.30 -22.90 -7.08
C PRO A 176 -3.49 -22.26 -7.82
N ALA A 177 -3.25 -21.70 -9.01
CA ALA A 177 -4.32 -21.10 -9.82
C ALA A 177 -5.31 -22.16 -10.32
N PHE A 178 -6.59 -21.80 -10.48
CA PHE A 178 -7.63 -22.68 -11.01
C PHE A 178 -8.71 -21.88 -11.75
N SER A 179 -9.55 -22.56 -12.53
CA SER A 179 -10.66 -21.91 -13.25
C SER A 179 -11.70 -21.36 -12.26
N TRP A 180 -11.90 -20.05 -12.19
CA TRP A 180 -12.94 -19.45 -11.37
C TRP A 180 -14.28 -19.50 -12.11
N GLU A 181 -15.05 -20.55 -11.82
CA GLU A 181 -16.39 -20.71 -12.39
C GLU A 181 -17.45 -20.17 -11.44
N TYR A 182 -18.22 -19.19 -11.91
CA TYR A 182 -19.39 -18.69 -11.22
C TYR A 182 -20.62 -18.84 -12.12
N LYS A 183 -21.72 -19.37 -11.56
CA LYS A 183 -23.01 -19.45 -12.27
C LYS A 183 -23.73 -18.12 -12.12
N GLY A 184 -23.66 -17.26 -13.14
CA GLY A 184 -24.32 -15.95 -13.18
C GLY A 184 -23.34 -14.79 -13.05
N VAL A 185 -23.81 -13.67 -12.48
CA VAL A 185 -22.98 -12.47 -12.27
C VAL A 185 -22.08 -12.67 -11.05
N ASP A 186 -20.76 -12.61 -11.26
CA ASP A 186 -19.79 -12.75 -10.18
C ASP A 186 -19.79 -11.52 -9.25
N LEU A 187 -20.40 -11.68 -8.08
CA LEU A 187 -20.42 -10.68 -7.01
C LEU A 187 -19.37 -10.97 -5.93
N PHE A 188 -18.37 -11.80 -6.23
CA PHE A 188 -17.32 -12.10 -5.27
C PHE A 188 -16.45 -10.87 -5.03
N ASP A 189 -16.38 -10.44 -3.77
CA ASP A 189 -15.38 -9.51 -3.26
C ASP A 189 -14.74 -10.14 -2.01
N VAL A 190 -13.41 -10.14 -1.98
CA VAL A 190 -12.62 -10.71 -0.88
C VAL A 190 -12.83 -9.96 0.44
N ARG A 191 -13.05 -8.64 0.36
CA ARG A 191 -13.22 -7.76 1.53
C ARG A 191 -14.55 -7.96 2.23
N ARG A 192 -15.53 -8.52 1.52
CA ARG A 192 -16.84 -8.87 2.07
C ARG A 192 -16.86 -10.25 2.73
N ARG A 193 -15.74 -10.99 2.72
CA ARG A 193 -15.68 -12.35 3.28
C ARG A 193 -15.45 -12.34 4.78
N SER A 194 -16.15 -13.23 5.47
CA SER A 194 -16.05 -13.39 6.93
C SER A 194 -14.61 -13.64 7.40
N TRP A 195 -13.88 -14.53 6.73
CA TRP A 195 -12.48 -14.83 7.06
C TRP A 195 -11.57 -13.62 6.86
N TYR A 196 -11.84 -12.75 5.88
CA TYR A 196 -11.10 -11.52 5.68
C TYR A 196 -11.36 -10.54 6.81
N ASN A 197 -12.64 -10.34 7.16
CA ASN A 197 -13.05 -9.43 8.22
C ASN A 197 -12.54 -9.86 9.59
N GLN A 198 -12.58 -11.17 9.89
CA GLN A 198 -12.05 -11.73 11.13
C GLN A 198 -10.53 -11.59 11.25
N GLY A 199 -9.80 -11.62 10.13
CA GLY A 199 -8.35 -11.41 10.11
C GLY A 199 -7.93 -9.94 10.07
N SER A 200 -8.80 -9.05 9.58
CA SER A 200 -8.49 -7.63 9.38
C SER A 200 -8.96 -6.73 10.54
N ALA A 201 -9.88 -7.22 11.38
CA ALA A 201 -10.43 -6.46 12.48
C ALA A 201 -10.63 -7.34 13.72
N VAL A 202 -10.48 -6.71 14.89
CA VAL A 202 -10.89 -7.30 16.17
C VAL A 202 -12.42 -7.39 16.26
N PRO A 203 -12.98 -8.30 17.09
CA PRO A 203 -14.41 -8.30 17.42
C PRO A 203 -14.86 -6.95 17.98
N LYS A 204 -16.04 -6.47 17.57
CA LYS A 204 -16.59 -5.16 17.95
C LYS A 204 -18.10 -5.28 18.16
N ASP A 205 -18.61 -4.61 19.19
CA ASP A 205 -20.04 -4.42 19.42
C ASP A 205 -20.52 -3.17 18.68
N ILE A 206 -21.61 -3.31 17.91
CA ILE A 206 -22.14 -2.23 17.04
C ILE A 206 -23.59 -1.93 17.45
N LEU A 207 -23.88 -0.66 17.73
CA LEU A 207 -25.24 -0.14 17.90
C LEU A 207 -25.63 0.68 16.66
N LEU A 208 -26.63 0.22 15.92
CA LEU A 208 -27.18 0.95 14.78
C LEU A 208 -28.36 1.81 15.25
N LEU A 209 -28.19 3.13 15.25
CA LEU A 209 -29.28 4.07 15.53
C LEU A 209 -29.88 4.53 14.20
N LEU A 210 -31.19 4.32 14.04
CA LEU A 210 -31.95 4.80 12.90
C LEU A 210 -32.76 6.02 13.34
N ASP A 211 -32.54 7.13 12.67
CA ASP A 211 -33.39 8.32 12.82
C ASP A 211 -34.69 8.12 12.03
N THR A 212 -35.81 8.48 12.64
CA THR A 212 -37.17 8.27 12.09
C THR A 212 -37.75 9.54 11.52
#